data_AF-A0A0F7FWA9-F1
#
_entry.id   AF-A0A0F7FWA9-F1
#
_cell.length_a   1.000
_cell.length_b   1.000
_cell.length_c   1.000
_cell.angle_alpha   90.00
_cell.angle_beta   90.00
_cell.angle_gamma   90.00
#
_symmetry.space_group_name_H-M   'P 1'
#
loop_
_entity.id
_entity.type
_entity.pdbx_description
1 polymer ?
#
loop_
_entity_poly.entity_id
_entity_poly.type
_entity_poly.pdbx_seq_one_letter_code
_entity_poly.pdbx_strand_id
1 'polypeptide(L)'
;MAMVVAPCAPAAPLVLALLAAPSRWAMAAACGTGAAALLGLLLALWRAHRATAAELAHQRAETARRLAELARRDKQWRSFTDQQAALLRQECEHLLTERLPAVFRGREVPPVKYRAQLPETVVRDFERVVAEIAERLAERSESQRLAMVALAGRVQTSAHRIQAAVTTLSERHGHDPDILEAAMWVDHAATQQARHAQSLQVLGGSGRASAGRSRWPWWTWCAPPPAGSSPTGGWRWRASRTWAPPPGSSSR
;
A
#
# COMPACT_ATOMS: atom_id res chain seq x y z
N MET A 1 16.87 26.83 -47.60
CA MET A 1 16.90 27.88 -48.64
C MET A 1 18.31 27.94 -49.19
N ALA A 2 18.60 27.18 -50.26
CA ALA A 2 19.88 27.26 -50.96
C ALA A 2 19.62 27.99 -52.29
N MET A 3 20.20 29.18 -52.38
CA MET A 3 20.12 30.13 -53.48
C MET A 3 20.94 29.56 -54.65
N VAL A 4 20.26 28.97 -55.63
CA VAL A 4 20.88 28.51 -56.88
C VAL A 4 21.16 29.74 -57.72
N VAL A 5 22.41 30.21 -57.69
CA VAL A 5 22.92 31.25 -58.60
C VAL A 5 23.05 30.62 -59.97
N ALA A 6 22.12 30.98 -60.86
CA ALA A 6 22.18 30.63 -62.28
C ALA A 6 23.31 31.42 -62.96
N PRO A 7 24.25 30.78 -63.68
CA PRO A 7 25.19 31.49 -64.52
C PRO A 7 24.47 31.99 -65.78
N CYS A 8 24.23 33.30 -65.85
CA CYS A 8 23.88 34.02 -67.07
C CYS A 8 25.09 33.95 -68.02
N ALA A 9 25.04 33.07 -69.01
CA ALA A 9 26.05 32.97 -70.06
C ALA A 9 25.71 33.97 -71.20
N PRO A 10 26.66 34.77 -71.68
CA PRO A 10 26.42 35.72 -72.77
C PRO A 10 26.31 34.96 -74.10
N ALA A 11 25.09 34.74 -74.58
CA ALA A 11 24.80 34.15 -75.90
C ALA A 11 25.09 35.10 -77.09
N ALA A 12 25.98 36.09 -76.92
CA ALA A 12 26.08 37.24 -77.82
C ALA A 12 27.06 37.12 -79.01
N PRO A 13 28.12 36.28 -79.06
CA PRO A 13 29.02 36.31 -80.22
C PRO A 13 28.62 35.37 -81.36
N LEU A 14 27.62 34.50 -81.17
CA LEU A 14 27.35 33.42 -82.13
C LEU A 14 26.51 33.84 -83.35
N VAL A 15 25.79 34.96 -83.26
CA VAL A 15 24.93 35.44 -84.36
C VAL A 15 25.69 36.32 -85.36
N LEU A 16 26.79 36.98 -84.94
CA LEU A 16 27.49 37.93 -85.81
C LEU A 16 28.50 37.27 -86.78
N ALA A 17 28.89 36.01 -86.53
CA ALA A 17 29.85 35.28 -87.37
C ALA A 17 29.21 34.53 -88.57
N LEU A 18 27.87 34.39 -88.61
CA LEU A 18 27.19 33.68 -89.71
C LEU A 18 26.91 34.55 -90.96
N LEU A 19 27.17 35.87 -90.90
CA LEU A 19 26.81 36.80 -91.99
C LEU A 19 27.98 37.22 -92.89
N ALA A 20 29.21 36.75 -92.67
CA ALA A 20 30.38 37.19 -93.44
C ALA A 20 31.35 36.04 -93.81
N ALA A 21 30.92 35.10 -94.65
CA ALA A 21 31.73 34.38 -95.67
C ALA A 21 31.10 33.03 -96.05
N PRO A 22 30.84 32.73 -97.35
CA PRO A 22 30.37 31.42 -97.78
C PRO A 22 31.58 30.50 -98.02
N SER A 23 32.25 30.05 -96.96
CA SER A 23 33.18 28.91 -97.06
C SER A 23 32.67 27.74 -96.23
N ARG A 24 32.47 26.59 -96.88
CA ARG A 24 31.90 25.37 -96.27
C ARG A 24 32.69 24.89 -95.04
N TRP A 25 33.96 25.24 -94.99
CA TRP A 25 34.89 24.95 -93.90
C TRP A 25 34.64 25.76 -92.63
N ALA A 26 34.22 27.04 -92.74
CA ALA A 26 33.88 27.87 -91.58
C ALA A 26 32.59 27.40 -90.88
N MET A 27 31.59 26.95 -91.66
CA MET A 27 30.36 26.34 -91.13
C MET A 27 30.64 25.01 -90.44
N ALA A 28 31.50 24.16 -91.02
CA ALA A 28 31.88 22.88 -90.42
C ALA A 28 32.63 23.08 -89.08
N ALA A 29 33.53 24.07 -89.00
CA ALA A 29 34.23 24.41 -87.78
C ALA A 29 33.28 24.94 -86.67
N ALA A 30 32.31 25.77 -87.03
CA ALA A 30 31.30 26.28 -86.09
C ALA A 30 30.35 25.19 -85.57
N CYS A 31 29.95 24.23 -86.42
CA CYS A 31 29.16 23.07 -85.99
C CYS A 31 29.95 22.14 -85.05
N GLY A 32 31.24 21.93 -85.31
CA GLY A 32 32.11 21.11 -84.47
C GLY A 32 32.31 21.68 -83.05
N THR A 33 32.53 22.99 -82.94
CA THR A 33 32.68 23.65 -81.63
C THR A 33 31.37 23.68 -80.85
N GLY A 34 30.23 23.89 -81.54
CA GLY A 34 28.90 23.80 -80.92
C GLY A 34 28.60 22.40 -80.39
N ALA A 35 28.89 21.36 -81.17
CA ALA A 35 28.71 19.97 -80.75
C ALA A 35 29.62 19.59 -79.56
N ALA A 36 30.89 20.02 -79.58
CA ALA A 36 31.82 19.80 -78.48
C ALA A 36 31.39 20.53 -77.20
N ALA A 37 30.92 21.78 -77.30
CA ALA A 37 30.40 22.55 -76.18
C ALA A 37 29.15 21.89 -75.58
N LEU A 38 28.23 21.40 -76.42
CA LEU A 38 27.01 20.72 -75.99
C LEU A 38 27.31 19.37 -75.32
N LEU A 39 28.25 18.60 -75.87
CA LEU A 39 28.74 17.36 -75.24
C LEU A 39 29.39 17.63 -73.88
N GLY A 40 30.23 18.68 -73.78
CA GLY A 40 30.86 19.11 -72.53
C GLY A 40 29.84 19.50 -71.46
N LEU A 41 28.78 20.24 -71.86
CA LEU A 41 27.69 20.60 -70.96
C LEU A 41 26.91 19.35 -70.49
N LEU A 42 26.58 18.43 -71.39
CA LEU A 42 25.90 17.18 -71.02
C LEU A 42 26.73 16.33 -70.05
N LEU A 43 28.05 16.22 -70.28
CA LEU A 43 28.96 15.53 -69.36
C LEU A 43 29.04 16.23 -68.00
N ALA A 44 29.08 17.56 -67.96
CA ALA A 44 29.08 18.34 -66.73
C ALA A 44 27.78 18.16 -65.94
N LEU A 45 26.63 18.25 -66.61
CA LEU A 45 25.30 18.02 -66.01
C LEU A 45 25.17 16.58 -65.49
N TRP A 46 25.65 15.59 -66.27
CA TRP A 46 25.62 14.20 -65.85
C TRP A 46 26.50 13.93 -64.63
N ARG A 47 27.69 14.53 -64.57
CA ARG A 47 28.56 14.46 -63.38
C ARG A 47 27.93 15.13 -62.17
N ALA A 48 27.35 16.32 -62.34
CA ALA A 48 26.65 17.03 -61.27
C ALA A 48 25.44 16.22 -60.76
N HIS A 49 24.66 15.63 -61.67
CA HIS A 49 23.53 14.78 -61.32
C HIS A 49 23.96 13.49 -60.59
N ARG A 50 25.07 12.87 -61.00
CA ARG A 50 25.61 11.72 -60.28
C ARG A 50 26.12 12.09 -58.89
N ALA A 51 26.76 13.25 -58.74
CA ALA A 51 27.22 13.73 -57.44
C ALA A 51 26.05 13.98 -56.47
N THR A 52 24.97 14.63 -56.94
CA THR A 52 23.78 14.86 -56.10
C THR A 52 23.04 13.56 -55.78
N ALA A 53 22.95 12.63 -56.73
CA ALA A 53 22.36 11.31 -56.48
C ALA A 53 23.16 10.51 -55.45
N ALA A 54 24.50 10.57 -55.50
CA ALA A 54 25.37 9.92 -54.52
C ALA A 54 25.20 10.53 -53.12
N GLU A 55 25.13 11.86 -53.02
CA GLU A 55 24.89 12.56 -51.76
C GLU A 55 23.53 12.19 -51.15
N LEU A 56 22.46 12.20 -51.95
CA LEU A 56 21.13 11.79 -51.50
C LEU A 56 21.10 10.32 -51.05
N ALA A 57 21.79 9.44 -51.77
CA ALA A 57 21.91 8.03 -51.39
C ALA A 57 22.67 7.89 -50.06
N HIS A 58 23.73 8.66 -49.87
CA HIS A 58 24.50 8.69 -48.62
C HIS A 58 23.63 9.17 -47.45
N GLN A 59 22.95 10.30 -47.59
CA GLN A 59 22.05 10.85 -46.57
C GLN A 59 20.89 9.90 -46.22
N ARG A 60 20.30 9.22 -47.22
CA ARG A 60 19.26 8.21 -47.00
C ARG A 60 19.82 7.01 -46.24
N ALA A 61 21.02 6.54 -46.57
CA ALA A 61 21.67 5.44 -45.89
C ALA A 61 21.99 5.80 -44.42
N GLU A 62 22.47 7.01 -44.16
CA GLU A 62 22.69 7.49 -42.79
C GLU A 62 21.39 7.58 -42.00
N THR A 63 20.34 8.15 -42.59
CA THR A 63 19.03 8.26 -41.95
C THR A 63 18.45 6.88 -41.62
N ALA A 64 18.53 5.94 -42.57
CA ALA A 64 18.10 4.56 -42.35
C ALA A 64 18.89 3.87 -41.23
N ARG A 65 20.20 4.10 -41.13
CA ARG A 65 21.04 3.59 -40.03
C ARG A 65 20.61 4.15 -38.67
N ARG A 66 20.39 5.47 -38.58
CA ARG A 66 19.94 6.13 -37.34
C ARG A 66 18.56 5.62 -36.91
N LEU A 67 17.61 5.49 -37.84
CA LEU A 67 16.28 4.94 -37.55
C LEU A 67 16.35 3.48 -37.08
N ALA A 68 17.19 2.66 -37.70
CA ALA A 68 17.38 1.28 -37.26
C ALA A 68 17.99 1.18 -35.86
N GLU A 69 18.89 2.10 -35.49
CA GLU A 69 19.44 2.19 -34.13
C GLU A 69 18.41 2.62 -33.10
N LEU A 70 17.60 3.65 -33.40
CA LEU A 70 16.50 4.07 -32.54
C LEU A 70 15.46 2.96 -32.35
N ALA A 71 15.08 2.27 -33.43
CA ALA A 71 14.15 1.14 -33.36
C ALA A 71 14.70 -0.03 -32.52
N ARG A 72 16.02 -0.25 -32.53
CA ARG A 72 16.65 -1.25 -31.66
C ARG A 72 16.60 -0.84 -30.19
N ARG A 73 16.95 0.41 -29.87
CA ARG A 73 16.87 0.95 -28.50
C ARG A 73 15.44 0.93 -27.96
N ASP A 74 14.47 1.33 -28.77
CA ASP A 74 13.05 1.33 -28.41
C ASP A 74 12.54 -0.11 -28.14
N LYS A 75 12.91 -1.08 -28.98
CA LYS A 75 12.59 -2.50 -28.71
C LYS A 75 13.20 -3.00 -27.40
N GLN A 76 14.47 -2.69 -27.15
CA GLN A 76 15.16 -3.05 -25.91
C GLN A 76 14.46 -2.41 -24.70
N TRP A 77 14.16 -1.12 -24.77
CA TRP A 77 13.48 -0.39 -23.71
C TRP A 77 12.08 -0.95 -23.42
N ARG A 78 11.29 -1.25 -24.45
CA ARG A 78 9.97 -1.87 -24.29
C ARG A 78 10.09 -3.24 -23.64
N SER A 79 11.00 -4.09 -24.12
CA SER A 79 11.20 -5.43 -23.54
C SER A 79 11.60 -5.37 -22.06
N PHE A 80 12.47 -4.43 -21.69
CA PHE A 80 12.86 -4.20 -20.31
C PHE A 80 11.66 -3.72 -19.47
N THR A 81 10.90 -2.76 -20.00
CA THR A 81 9.72 -2.21 -19.31
C THR A 81 8.64 -3.27 -19.11
N ASP A 82 8.38 -4.11 -20.13
CA ASP A 82 7.41 -5.20 -20.08
C ASP A 82 7.82 -6.26 -19.04
N GLN A 83 9.11 -6.58 -18.97
CA GLN A 83 9.66 -7.49 -17.96
C GLN A 83 9.49 -6.93 -16.54
N GLN A 84 9.82 -5.65 -16.33
CA GLN A 84 9.65 -4.98 -15.03
C GLN A 84 8.17 -4.94 -14.62
N ALA A 85 7.26 -4.62 -15.55
CA ALA A 85 5.83 -4.62 -15.29
C ALA A 85 5.29 -6.02 -14.94
N ALA A 86 5.82 -7.07 -15.58
CA ALA A 86 5.46 -8.45 -15.26
C ALA A 86 5.90 -8.84 -13.84
N LEU A 87 7.13 -8.50 -13.45
CA LEU A 87 7.65 -8.76 -12.10
C LEU A 87 6.83 -8.03 -11.03
N LEU A 88 6.54 -6.75 -11.25
CA LEU A 88 5.68 -5.97 -10.34
C LEU A 88 4.29 -6.58 -10.20
N ARG A 89 3.68 -7.03 -11.30
CA ARG A 89 2.36 -7.66 -11.27
C ARG A 89 2.39 -8.96 -10.45
N GLN A 90 3.41 -9.80 -10.64
CA GLN A 90 3.56 -11.03 -9.87
C GLN A 90 3.83 -10.78 -8.38
N GLU A 91 4.59 -9.73 -8.05
CA GLU A 91 4.81 -9.36 -6.65
C GLU A 91 3.54 -8.80 -6.00
N CYS A 92 2.76 -7.99 -6.72
CA CYS A 92 1.43 -7.55 -6.26
C CYS A 92 0.49 -8.74 -6.03
N GLU A 93 0.48 -9.72 -6.93
CA GLU A 93 -0.28 -10.95 -6.75
C GLU A 93 0.16 -11.69 -5.49
N HIS A 94 1.47 -11.92 -5.31
CA HIS A 94 2.03 -12.56 -4.12
C HIS A 94 1.72 -11.79 -2.82
N LEU A 95 1.75 -10.46 -2.87
CA LEU A 95 1.36 -9.62 -1.75
C LEU A 95 -0.10 -9.84 -1.36
N LEU A 96 -1.00 -9.93 -2.34
CA LEU A 96 -2.44 -10.12 -2.12
C LEU A 96 -2.80 -11.54 -1.69
N THR A 97 -2.14 -12.56 -2.24
CA THR A 97 -2.48 -13.96 -2.02
C THR A 97 -1.78 -14.59 -0.82
N GLU A 98 -0.57 -14.13 -0.50
CA GLU A 98 0.26 -14.76 0.53
C GLU A 98 0.56 -13.79 1.68
N ARG A 99 1.11 -12.61 1.38
CA ARG A 99 1.64 -11.71 2.44
C ARG A 99 0.54 -11.05 3.26
N LEU A 100 -0.47 -10.45 2.62
CA LEU A 100 -1.59 -9.83 3.33
C LEU A 100 -2.38 -10.84 4.17
N PRO A 101 -2.78 -12.02 3.64
CA PRO A 101 -3.42 -13.04 4.44
C PRO A 101 -2.55 -13.53 5.62
N ALA A 102 -1.22 -13.57 5.48
CA ALA A 102 -0.34 -13.90 6.59
C ALA A 102 -0.43 -12.85 7.71
N VAL A 103 -0.43 -11.55 7.38
CA VAL A 103 -0.62 -10.46 8.34
C VAL A 103 -1.97 -10.58 9.04
N PHE A 104 -3.07 -10.74 8.29
CA PHE A 104 -4.41 -10.86 8.87
C PHE A 104 -4.57 -12.08 9.78
N ARG A 105 -3.82 -13.16 9.52
CA ARG A 105 -3.80 -14.36 10.36
C ARG A 105 -2.79 -14.29 11.51
N GLY A 106 -2.05 -13.19 11.65
CA GLY A 106 -1.00 -13.04 12.66
C GLY A 106 0.15 -14.04 12.49
N ARG A 107 0.41 -14.51 11.26
CA ARG A 107 1.53 -15.40 10.94
C ARG A 107 2.76 -14.59 10.53
N GLU A 108 3.92 -15.24 10.54
CA GLU A 108 5.14 -14.67 9.96
C GLU A 108 4.91 -14.32 8.49
N VAL A 109 5.27 -13.09 8.12
CA VAL A 109 5.05 -12.55 6.79
C VAL A 109 6.15 -13.05 5.85
N PRO A 110 5.81 -13.72 4.74
CA PRO A 110 6.80 -14.12 3.75
C PRO A 110 7.58 -12.92 3.20
N PRO A 111 8.88 -13.09 2.87
CA PRO A 111 9.68 -12.04 2.24
C PRO A 111 9.21 -11.77 0.80
N VAL A 112 9.62 -10.63 0.25
CA VAL A 112 9.38 -10.27 -1.17
C VAL A 112 9.98 -11.34 -2.09
N LYS A 113 9.16 -11.92 -2.98
CA LYS A 113 9.53 -13.08 -3.80
C LYS A 113 10.61 -12.74 -4.82
N TYR A 114 10.48 -11.59 -5.47
CA TYR A 114 11.40 -11.15 -6.53
C TYR A 114 12.40 -10.08 -6.08
N ARG A 115 12.80 -10.10 -4.79
CA ARG A 115 13.70 -9.09 -4.20
C ARG A 115 14.95 -8.80 -5.05
N ALA A 116 15.59 -9.84 -5.57
CA ALA A 116 16.84 -9.69 -6.34
C ALA A 116 16.64 -9.04 -7.73
N GLN A 117 15.42 -9.01 -8.25
CA GLN A 117 15.10 -8.56 -9.61
C GLN A 117 14.37 -7.21 -9.63
N LEU A 118 13.83 -6.81 -8.47
CA LEU A 118 13.15 -5.54 -8.28
C LEU A 118 14.13 -4.47 -7.79
N PRO A 119 13.90 -3.19 -8.15
CA PRO A 119 14.64 -2.08 -7.54
C PRO A 119 14.42 -2.05 -6.03
N GLU A 120 15.49 -1.80 -5.25
CA GLU A 120 15.44 -1.78 -3.78
C GLU A 120 14.40 -0.79 -3.23
N THR A 121 14.15 0.32 -3.94
CA THR A 121 13.11 1.29 -3.57
C THR A 121 11.72 0.66 -3.54
N VAL A 122 11.39 -0.17 -4.53
CA VAL A 122 10.10 -0.86 -4.64
C VAL A 122 9.96 -1.91 -3.55
N VAL A 123 11.03 -2.69 -3.32
CA VAL A 123 11.08 -3.70 -2.24
C VAL A 123 10.77 -3.06 -0.89
N ARG A 124 11.47 -1.96 -0.59
CA ARG A 124 11.25 -1.19 0.64
C ARG A 124 9.84 -0.63 0.74
N ASP A 125 9.27 -0.15 -0.36
CA ASP A 125 7.91 0.38 -0.38
C ASP A 125 6.88 -0.72 -0.06
N PHE A 126 7.05 -1.94 -0.60
CA PHE A 126 6.20 -3.08 -0.26
C PHE A 126 6.34 -3.49 1.22
N GLU A 127 7.57 -3.58 1.72
CA GLU A 127 7.82 -3.90 3.13
C GLU A 127 7.19 -2.86 4.07
N ARG A 128 7.32 -1.57 3.75
CA ARG A 128 6.69 -0.48 4.50
C ARG A 128 5.17 -0.59 4.54
N VAL A 129 4.52 -0.83 3.39
CA VAL A 129 3.05 -0.96 3.34
C VAL A 129 2.57 -2.14 4.17
N VAL A 130 3.25 -3.28 4.09
CA VAL A 130 2.89 -4.47 4.87
C VAL A 130 3.09 -4.23 6.37
N ALA A 131 4.18 -3.57 6.77
CA ALA A 131 4.44 -3.19 8.15
C ALA A 131 3.37 -2.23 8.70
N GLU A 132 3.00 -1.20 7.94
CA GLU A 132 1.97 -0.23 8.33
C GLU A 132 0.60 -0.90 8.52
N ILE A 133 0.24 -1.83 7.63
CA ILE A 133 -1.01 -2.59 7.76
C ILE A 133 -0.97 -3.48 9.02
N ALA A 134 0.15 -4.14 9.29
CA ALA A 134 0.31 -4.99 10.47
C ALA A 134 0.19 -4.17 11.77
N GLU A 135 0.82 -2.99 11.82
CA GLU A 135 0.75 -2.07 12.96
C GLU A 135 -0.69 -1.61 13.22
N ARG A 136 -1.39 -1.11 12.19
CA ARG A 136 -2.79 -0.67 12.31
C ARG A 136 -3.72 -1.80 12.75
N LEU A 137 -3.49 -3.03 12.29
CA LEU A 137 -4.27 -4.20 12.73
C LEU A 137 -4.02 -4.53 14.18
N ALA A 138 -2.76 -4.47 14.63
CA ALA A 138 -2.40 -4.68 16.02
C ALA A 138 -3.04 -3.62 16.94
N GLU A 139 -2.96 -2.35 16.56
CA GLU A 139 -3.59 -1.24 17.30
C GLU A 139 -5.12 -1.40 17.39
N ARG A 140 -5.77 -1.80 16.28
CA ARG A 140 -7.21 -2.02 16.26
C ARG A 140 -7.62 -3.20 17.14
N SER A 141 -6.88 -4.32 17.06
CA SER A 141 -7.11 -5.50 17.89
C SER A 141 -6.95 -5.16 19.37
N GLU A 142 -5.91 -4.40 19.72
CA GLU A 142 -5.68 -3.94 21.10
C GLU A 142 -6.79 -3.00 21.57
N SER A 143 -7.20 -2.04 20.74
CA SER A 143 -8.31 -1.14 21.05
C SER A 143 -9.62 -1.89 21.30
N GLN A 144 -9.92 -2.90 20.48
CA GLN A 144 -11.09 -3.76 20.66
C GLN A 144 -11.02 -4.55 21.96
N ARG A 145 -9.84 -5.10 22.28
CA ARG A 145 -9.58 -5.81 23.54
C ARG A 145 -9.83 -4.91 24.74
N LEU A 146 -9.28 -3.70 24.73
CA LEU A 146 -9.46 -2.71 25.80
C LEU A 146 -10.93 -2.29 25.95
N ALA A 147 -11.63 -2.05 24.84
CA ALA A 147 -13.04 -1.72 24.84
C ALA A 147 -13.89 -2.85 25.45
N MET A 148 -13.61 -4.10 25.10
CA MET A 148 -14.29 -5.27 25.68
C MET A 148 -14.06 -5.39 27.19
N VAL A 149 -12.82 -5.21 27.65
CA VAL A 149 -12.48 -5.22 29.09
C VAL A 149 -13.21 -4.09 29.83
N ALA A 150 -13.23 -2.88 29.27
CA ALA A 150 -13.91 -1.73 29.86
C ALA A 150 -15.43 -1.95 29.94
N LEU A 151 -16.06 -2.48 28.89
CA LEU A 151 -17.48 -2.82 28.86
C LEU A 151 -17.81 -3.90 29.90
N ALA A 152 -16.99 -4.95 30.00
CA ALA A 152 -17.18 -5.99 30.99
C ALA A 152 -17.05 -5.45 32.43
N GLY A 153 -16.10 -4.55 32.69
CA GLY A 153 -16.01 -3.84 33.98
C GLY A 153 -17.27 -3.06 34.34
N ARG A 154 -17.89 -2.37 33.36
CA ARG A 154 -19.16 -1.66 33.56
C ARG A 154 -20.33 -2.61 33.85
N VAL A 155 -20.41 -3.74 33.16
CA VAL A 155 -21.43 -4.78 33.42
C VAL A 155 -21.27 -5.34 34.83
N GLN A 156 -20.05 -5.64 35.25
CA GLN A 156 -19.78 -6.14 36.60
C GLN A 156 -20.19 -5.12 37.68
N THR A 157 -19.83 -3.85 37.50
CA THR A 157 -20.26 -2.78 38.42
C THR A 157 -21.78 -2.65 38.47
N SER A 158 -22.47 -2.76 37.33
CA SER A 158 -23.93 -2.75 37.27
C SER A 158 -24.53 -3.94 38.02
N ALA A 159 -23.99 -5.15 37.83
CA ALA A 159 -24.44 -6.35 38.52
C ALA A 159 -24.32 -6.22 40.05
N HIS A 160 -23.18 -5.72 40.55
CA HIS A 160 -23.01 -5.48 41.99
C HIS A 160 -23.98 -4.41 42.54
N ARG A 161 -24.30 -3.38 41.75
CA ARG A 161 -25.31 -2.39 42.15
C ARG A 161 -26.73 -3.00 42.21
N ILE A 162 -27.06 -3.90 41.29
CA ILE A 162 -28.32 -4.65 41.32
C ILE A 162 -28.37 -5.54 42.58
N GLN A 163 -27.32 -6.30 42.86
CA GLN A 163 -27.23 -7.12 44.08
C GLN A 163 -27.45 -6.28 45.34
N ALA A 164 -26.76 -5.14 45.47
CA ALA A 164 -26.93 -4.25 46.62
C ALA A 164 -28.35 -3.69 46.76
N ALA A 165 -28.99 -3.33 45.64
CA ALA A 165 -30.36 -2.83 45.63
C ALA A 165 -31.37 -3.92 46.00
N VAL A 166 -31.17 -5.15 45.51
CA VAL A 166 -32.00 -6.32 45.83
C VAL A 166 -31.86 -6.69 47.31
N THR A 167 -30.64 -6.75 47.85
CA THR A 167 -30.42 -6.97 49.29
C THR A 167 -31.17 -5.94 50.13
N THR A 168 -31.08 -4.67 49.74
CA THR A 168 -31.79 -3.57 50.39
C THR A 168 -33.33 -3.71 50.27
N LEU A 169 -33.83 -4.23 49.16
CA LEU A 169 -35.27 -4.48 48.96
C LEU A 169 -35.76 -5.61 49.87
N SER A 170 -35.02 -6.71 49.92
CA SER A 170 -35.30 -7.87 50.77
C SER A 170 -35.28 -7.52 52.26
N GLU A 171 -34.33 -6.68 52.70
CA GLU A 171 -34.27 -6.19 54.09
C GLU A 171 -35.52 -5.37 54.48
N ARG A 172 -36.06 -4.57 53.55
CA ARG A 172 -37.24 -3.72 53.83
C ARG A 172 -38.57 -4.50 53.77
N HIS A 173 -38.66 -5.49 52.90
CA HIS A 173 -39.92 -6.21 52.60
C HIS A 173 -39.87 -7.69 52.96
N GLY A 174 -39.01 -8.10 53.90
CA GLY A 174 -38.82 -9.51 54.27
C GLY A 174 -40.03 -10.23 54.88
N HIS A 175 -41.19 -9.57 54.96
CA HIS A 175 -42.46 -10.16 55.40
C HIS A 175 -43.35 -10.56 54.22
N ASP A 176 -43.01 -10.14 52.99
CA ASP A 176 -43.75 -10.46 51.76
C ASP A 176 -43.02 -11.57 50.99
N PRO A 177 -43.59 -12.80 50.91
CA PRO A 177 -42.94 -13.94 50.26
C PRO A 177 -42.76 -13.74 48.76
N ASP A 178 -43.65 -13.02 48.08
CA ASP A 178 -43.59 -12.82 46.63
C ASP A 178 -42.44 -11.88 46.25
N ILE A 179 -42.20 -10.85 47.07
CA ILE A 179 -41.06 -9.93 46.91
C ILE A 179 -39.73 -10.65 47.17
N LEU A 180 -39.69 -11.56 48.15
CA LEU A 180 -38.50 -12.36 48.45
C LEU A 180 -38.15 -13.31 47.31
N GLU A 181 -39.15 -14.00 46.74
CA GLU A 181 -38.93 -14.86 45.58
C GLU A 181 -38.40 -14.04 44.40
N ALA A 182 -39.05 -12.93 44.05
CA ALA A 182 -38.58 -12.05 42.98
C ALA A 182 -37.15 -11.52 43.23
N ALA A 183 -36.83 -11.15 44.47
CA ALA A 183 -35.49 -10.73 44.87
C ALA A 183 -34.44 -11.83 44.65
N MET A 184 -34.74 -13.08 45.03
CA MET A 184 -33.83 -14.21 44.79
C MET A 184 -33.56 -14.43 43.30
N TRP A 185 -34.59 -14.34 42.45
CA TRP A 185 -34.42 -14.45 40.98
C TRP A 185 -33.52 -13.34 40.42
N VAL A 186 -33.71 -12.10 40.86
CA VAL A 186 -32.89 -10.96 40.40
C VAL A 186 -31.44 -11.07 40.91
N ASP A 187 -31.22 -11.46 42.17
CA ASP A 187 -29.87 -11.66 42.70
C ASP A 187 -29.12 -12.79 41.98
N HIS A 188 -29.82 -13.89 41.67
CA HIS A 188 -29.27 -14.98 40.86
C HIS A 188 -28.87 -14.49 39.46
N ALA A 189 -29.75 -13.74 38.79
CA ALA A 189 -29.47 -13.18 37.47
C ALA A 189 -28.26 -12.21 37.51
N ALA A 190 -28.19 -11.35 38.53
CA ALA A 190 -27.08 -10.42 38.71
C ALA A 190 -25.74 -11.15 38.96
N THR A 191 -25.77 -12.23 39.75
CA THR A 191 -24.60 -13.09 39.98
C THR A 191 -24.09 -13.71 38.69
N GLN A 192 -25.00 -14.18 37.82
CA GLN A 192 -24.63 -14.72 36.51
C GLN A 192 -24.06 -13.65 35.58
N GLN A 193 -24.62 -12.43 35.59
CA GLN A 193 -24.07 -11.29 34.84
C GLN A 193 -22.65 -10.92 35.29
N ALA A 194 -22.38 -10.91 36.59
CA ALA A 194 -21.04 -10.65 37.12
C ALA A 194 -20.02 -11.72 36.67
N ARG A 195 -20.42 -13.00 36.66
CA ARG A 195 -19.59 -14.11 36.16
C ARG A 195 -19.31 -14.02 34.66
N HIS A 196 -20.31 -13.65 33.86
CA HIS A 196 -20.12 -13.43 32.42
C HIS A 196 -19.18 -12.26 32.14
N ALA A 197 -19.33 -11.16 32.86
CA ALA A 197 -18.42 -10.02 32.79
C ALA A 197 -16.98 -10.42 33.14
N GLN A 198 -16.78 -11.17 34.23
CA GLN A 198 -15.46 -11.67 34.59
C GLN A 198 -14.86 -12.57 33.50
N SER A 199 -15.67 -13.43 32.89
CA SER A 199 -15.24 -14.29 31.78
C SER A 199 -14.79 -13.46 30.57
N LEU A 200 -15.51 -12.38 30.23
CA LEU A 200 -15.14 -11.46 29.15
C LEU A 200 -13.85 -10.68 29.44
N GLN A 201 -13.61 -10.29 30.69
CA GLN A 201 -12.36 -9.65 31.09
C GLN A 201 -11.16 -10.61 30.90
N VAL A 202 -11.31 -11.86 31.34
CA VAL A 202 -10.28 -12.90 31.17
C VAL A 202 -10.01 -13.19 29.70
N LEU A 203 -11.07 -13.32 28.88
CA LEU A 203 -10.95 -13.49 27.42
C LEU A 203 -10.28 -12.27 26.75
N GLY A 204 -10.58 -11.06 27.23
CA GLY A 204 -9.91 -9.83 26.84
C GLY A 204 -8.48 -9.69 27.35
N GLY A 205 -7.88 -10.72 27.93
CA GLY A 205 -6.48 -10.71 28.38
C GLY A 205 -6.22 -9.89 29.64
N SER A 206 -7.25 -9.45 30.38
CA SER A 206 -7.04 -8.77 31.67
C SER A 206 -6.41 -9.71 32.72
N GLY A 207 -6.54 -11.02 32.53
CA GLY A 207 -6.01 -12.05 33.44
C GLY A 207 -4.59 -12.54 33.15
N ARG A 208 -3.96 -12.14 32.04
CA ARG A 208 -2.62 -12.65 31.64
C ARG A 208 -1.76 -11.59 30.91
N ALA A 209 -1.73 -10.34 31.37
CA ALA A 209 -0.76 -9.36 30.83
C ALA A 209 -0.50 -8.11 31.68
N SER A 210 -1.02 -7.98 32.91
CA SER A 210 -0.76 -6.79 33.75
C SER A 210 0.42 -6.99 34.70
N ALA A 211 1.58 -7.36 34.15
CA ALA A 211 2.87 -7.21 34.82
C ALA A 211 3.57 -5.99 34.19
N GLY A 212 3.03 -4.79 34.44
CA GLY A 212 3.64 -3.53 34.02
C GLY A 212 2.63 -2.51 33.53
N ARG A 213 2.36 -1.49 34.35
CA ARG A 213 1.68 -0.23 34.01
C ARG A 213 0.18 -0.30 33.69
N SER A 214 -0.63 -0.56 34.70
CA SER A 214 -1.72 0.34 35.14
C SER A 214 -2.54 -0.39 36.19
N ARG A 215 -2.14 -0.15 37.44
CA ARG A 215 -2.88 -0.53 38.63
C ARG A 215 -4.14 0.33 38.66
N TRP A 216 -5.23 -0.12 38.03
CA TRP A 216 -6.57 0.34 38.38
C TRP A 216 -7.05 -0.50 39.55
N PRO A 217 -7.08 0.04 40.78
CA PRO A 217 -7.45 -0.72 41.94
C PRO A 217 -8.98 -0.77 42.01
N TRP A 218 -9.62 -1.73 41.35
CA TRP A 218 -11.06 -1.92 41.49
C TRP A 218 -11.48 -2.19 42.95
N TRP A 219 -10.55 -2.61 43.82
CA TRP A 219 -10.78 -2.75 45.26
C TRP A 219 -10.97 -1.43 46.02
N THR A 220 -10.61 -0.25 45.47
CA THR A 220 -10.89 1.03 46.16
C THR A 220 -12.37 1.40 46.13
N TRP A 221 -13.16 0.83 45.22
CA TRP A 221 -14.63 0.98 45.22
C TRP A 221 -15.36 -0.04 46.11
N CYS A 222 -14.65 -1.05 46.62
CA CYS A 222 -15.16 -2.01 47.61
C CYS A 222 -14.68 -1.71 49.04
N ALA A 223 -13.94 -0.62 49.25
CA ALA A 223 -13.56 -0.21 50.59
C ALA A 223 -14.79 0.37 51.30
N PRO A 224 -15.20 -0.15 52.49
CA PRO A 224 -16.18 0.55 53.31
C PRO A 224 -15.64 1.96 53.62
N PRO A 225 -16.52 2.97 53.76
CA PRO A 225 -16.09 4.32 54.12
C PRO A 225 -15.24 4.27 55.40
N PRO A 226 -14.21 5.14 55.52
CA PRO A 226 -13.36 5.16 56.71
C PRO A 226 -14.23 5.32 57.95
N ALA A 227 -13.98 4.46 58.95
CA ALA A 227 -14.66 4.49 60.25
C ALA A 227 -14.41 5.86 60.90
N GLY A 228 -15.38 6.77 60.77
CA GLY A 228 -15.23 8.14 61.26
C GLY A 228 -16.43 9.07 61.09
N SER A 229 -17.49 8.68 60.36
CA SER A 229 -18.76 9.40 60.38
C SER A 229 -19.83 8.53 61.03
N SER A 230 -20.19 8.89 62.26
CA SER A 230 -21.37 8.36 62.94
C SER A 230 -22.64 8.80 62.21
N PRO A 231 -23.57 7.88 61.93
CA PRO A 231 -24.97 8.14 62.19
C PRO A 231 -25.45 7.13 63.23
N THR A 232 -25.94 7.67 64.34
CA THR A 232 -26.67 6.96 65.38
C THR A 232 -27.70 5.98 64.80
N GLY A 233 -27.48 4.69 64.98
CA GLY A 233 -28.41 3.61 64.60
C GLY A 233 -27.71 2.27 64.57
N GLY A 234 -27.86 1.49 65.66
CA GLY A 234 -27.04 0.31 65.94
C GLY A 234 -27.14 -0.83 64.92
N TRP A 235 -25.97 -1.30 64.47
CA TRP A 235 -25.78 -2.62 63.87
C TRP A 235 -24.64 -3.33 64.59
N ARG A 236 -24.99 -4.26 65.48
CA ARG A 236 -24.03 -5.13 66.18
C ARG A 236 -23.93 -6.45 65.41
N TRP A 237 -22.99 -6.55 64.49
CA TRP A 237 -22.59 -7.85 63.91
C TRP A 237 -21.87 -8.69 64.98
N ARG A 238 -22.53 -9.75 65.45
CA ARG A 238 -21.93 -10.79 66.31
C ARG A 238 -21.30 -11.84 65.38
N ALA A 239 -19.99 -11.75 65.17
CA ALA A 239 -19.23 -12.84 64.57
C ALA A 239 -19.02 -13.96 65.61
N SER A 240 -19.85 -15.01 65.56
CA SER A 240 -19.57 -16.25 66.31
C SER A 240 -18.53 -17.08 65.57
N ARG A 241 -17.41 -17.27 66.27
CA ARG A 241 -16.26 -18.10 65.93
C ARG A 241 -16.61 -19.60 65.98
N THR A 242 -15.81 -20.36 65.21
CA THR A 242 -15.44 -21.78 65.32
C THR A 242 -16.49 -22.84 65.01
N TRP A 243 -16.40 -23.39 63.79
CA TRP A 243 -16.82 -24.75 63.47
C TRP A 243 -15.58 -25.64 63.59
N ALA A 244 -15.57 -26.58 64.54
CA ALA A 244 -14.57 -27.63 64.66
C ALA A 244 -15.22 -28.95 64.20
N PRO A 245 -14.58 -29.74 63.32
CA PRO A 245 -15.12 -31.05 62.90
C PRO A 245 -14.90 -32.12 63.99
N PRO A 246 -15.81 -33.11 64.12
CA PRO A 246 -15.70 -34.17 65.13
C PRO A 246 -14.59 -35.17 64.79
N PRO A 247 -13.83 -35.68 65.79
CA PRO A 247 -12.87 -36.76 65.57
C PRO A 247 -13.59 -38.09 65.33
N GLY A 248 -13.11 -38.81 64.32
CA GLY A 248 -13.65 -40.11 63.90
C GLY A 248 -13.58 -41.18 64.99
N SER A 249 -14.57 -42.05 64.95
CA SER A 249 -14.60 -43.34 65.62
C SER A 249 -13.55 -44.28 65.00
N SER A 250 -12.67 -44.82 65.85
CA SER A 250 -12.08 -46.13 65.60
C SER A 250 -12.14 -46.95 66.89
N SER A 251 -12.87 -48.04 66.76
CA SER A 251 -12.93 -49.16 67.67
C SER A 251 -11.59 -49.88 67.75
N ARG A 252 -11.08 -50.06 68.98
CA ARG A 252 -10.81 -51.37 69.57
C ARG A 252 -10.90 -51.28 71.08
#